data_AF-A0AAW4Y2I5-F1
#
_entry.id   AF-A0AAW4Y2I5-F1
#
_cell.length_a   1.000
_cell.length_b   1.000
_cell.length_c   1.000
_cell.angle_alpha   90.00
_cell.angle_beta   90.00
_cell.angle_gamma   90.00
#
_symmetry.space_group_name_H-M   'P 1'
#
loop_
_entity.id
_entity.type
_entity.pdbx_description
1 polymer ?
#
loop_
_entity_poly.entity_id
_entity_poly.type
_entity_poly.pdbx_seq_one_letter_code
_entity_poly.pdbx_strand_id
1 'polypeptide(L)'
;MTDTSQPPSPRSPAAEYALYAFHAAMLALACLGPYVPQAAHYHDFADQRPLLGLVNAADVLSNLPFLLLGVWGLLATFKTPAETLRSQGATPWLLMVFGGLVLTALGSSYYHLLPGDVRVFWDRMGMVPVFAGVLGLALQSLLNTRAAWLTALCVLLGGPLALWIWLQTGQLLPWAVLQGAGMVLLLVLAVWQQRSPPAAHLMRWPLAGIVAWYALAKLFELGDAAVWAGSGHLVAGHALKHLAAALAVLPLLRSLQQLRHRAHANGASAGTIGGGALGAGRLR
;
A
#
# COMPACT_ATOMS: atom_id res chain seq x y z
N MET A 1 5.27 -16.56 31.56
CA MET A 1 4.66 -17.34 30.45
C MET A 1 3.24 -16.84 30.27
N THR A 2 3.04 -15.88 29.37
CA THR A 2 1.68 -15.51 28.94
C THR A 2 1.19 -16.58 27.99
N ASP A 3 0.14 -17.27 28.39
CA ASP A 3 -0.53 -18.32 27.63
C ASP A 3 -0.96 -17.78 26.24
N THR A 4 -0.29 -18.24 25.19
CA THR A 4 -0.56 -17.89 23.79
C THR A 4 -1.62 -18.79 23.15
N SER A 5 -2.31 -19.64 23.94
CA SER A 5 -3.30 -20.61 23.43
C SER A 5 -4.72 -20.07 23.30
N GLN A 6 -5.01 -18.87 23.81
CA GLN A 6 -6.32 -18.24 23.64
C GLN A 6 -6.46 -17.74 22.18
N PRO A 7 -7.42 -18.26 21.39
CA PRO A 7 -7.74 -17.66 20.11
C PRO A 7 -8.15 -16.20 20.33
N PRO A 8 -7.78 -15.27 19.43
CA PRO A 8 -8.20 -13.88 19.57
C PRO A 8 -9.72 -13.84 19.75
N SER A 9 -10.19 -13.17 20.81
CA SER A 9 -11.61 -12.97 21.04
C SER A 9 -12.28 -12.48 19.75
N PRO A 10 -13.41 -13.07 19.31
CA PRO A 10 -14.09 -12.62 18.10
C PRO A 10 -14.37 -11.13 18.24
N ARG A 11 -13.73 -10.32 17.38
CA ARG A 11 -13.91 -8.86 17.40
C ARG A 11 -15.36 -8.54 17.05
N SER A 12 -15.92 -7.54 17.73
CA SER A 12 -17.37 -7.32 17.78
C SER A 12 -18.01 -7.16 16.39
N PRO A 13 -19.17 -7.80 16.12
CA PRO A 13 -19.94 -7.64 14.87
C PRO A 13 -20.19 -6.17 14.48
N ALA A 14 -20.28 -5.28 15.47
CA ALA A 14 -20.47 -3.84 15.26
C ALA A 14 -19.40 -3.20 14.36
N ALA A 15 -18.12 -3.60 14.50
CA ALA A 15 -17.04 -3.03 13.68
C ALA A 15 -17.15 -3.45 12.21
N GLU A 16 -17.62 -4.67 11.95
CA GLU A 16 -17.87 -5.18 10.60
C GLU A 16 -19.08 -4.47 9.96
N TYR A 17 -20.17 -4.28 10.71
CA TYR A 17 -21.31 -3.48 10.24
C TYR A 17 -20.94 -2.02 9.97
N ALA A 18 -20.11 -1.41 10.82
CA ALA A 18 -19.61 -0.05 10.61
C ALA A 18 -18.78 0.05 9.30
N LEU A 19 -17.96 -0.97 9.02
CA LEU A 19 -17.22 -1.06 7.76
C LEU A 19 -18.17 -1.18 6.56
N TYR A 20 -19.24 -1.98 6.66
CA TYR A 20 -20.22 -2.12 5.57
C TYR A 20 -21.01 -0.83 5.34
N ALA A 21 -21.44 -0.18 6.42
CA ALA A 21 -22.08 1.13 6.35
C ALA A 21 -21.16 2.18 5.72
N PHE A 22 -19.86 2.16 6.07
CA PHE A 22 -18.86 3.02 5.44
C PHE A 22 -18.78 2.78 3.93
N HIS A 23 -18.64 1.53 3.48
CA HIS A 23 -18.59 1.22 2.04
C HIS A 23 -19.87 1.64 1.32
N ALA A 24 -21.05 1.39 1.91
CA ALA A 24 -22.33 1.78 1.33
C ALA A 24 -22.45 3.31 1.21
N ALA A 25 -22.04 4.06 2.24
CA ALA A 25 -22.04 5.51 2.22
C ALA A 25 -21.08 6.08 1.15
N MET A 26 -19.87 5.49 1.02
CA MET A 26 -18.91 5.91 0.00
C MET A 26 -19.39 5.56 -1.41
N LEU A 27 -20.04 4.41 -1.60
CA LEU A 27 -20.67 4.06 -2.88
C LEU A 27 -21.79 5.04 -3.23
N ALA A 28 -22.65 5.37 -2.27
CA ALA A 28 -23.70 6.37 -2.47
C ALA A 28 -23.11 7.73 -2.85
N LEU A 29 -22.04 8.17 -2.17
CA LEU A 29 -21.34 9.41 -2.53
C LEU A 29 -20.74 9.35 -3.94
N ALA A 30 -20.13 8.23 -4.33
CA ALA A 30 -19.57 8.04 -5.67
C ALA A 30 -20.64 8.08 -6.77
N CYS A 31 -21.83 7.55 -6.51
CA CYS A 31 -22.92 7.48 -7.49
C CYS A 31 -23.80 8.73 -7.53
N LEU A 32 -24.03 9.39 -6.39
CA LEU A 32 -25.02 10.46 -6.23
C LEU A 32 -24.39 11.84 -5.99
N GLY A 33 -23.07 11.91 -5.79
CA GLY A 33 -22.37 13.16 -5.60
C GLY A 33 -22.27 14.00 -6.88
N PRO A 34 -21.78 15.25 -6.76
CA PRO A 34 -21.75 16.19 -7.87
C PRO A 34 -20.77 15.78 -8.97
N TYR A 35 -20.89 16.39 -10.15
CA TYR A 35 -19.86 16.31 -11.18
C TYR A 35 -18.56 16.96 -10.69
N VAL A 36 -17.46 16.22 -10.73
CA VAL A 36 -16.12 16.70 -10.40
C VAL A 36 -15.22 16.44 -11.60
N PRO A 37 -14.83 17.47 -12.36
CA PRO A 37 -13.90 17.31 -13.46
C PRO A 37 -12.48 17.08 -12.92
N GLN A 38 -11.63 16.48 -13.76
CA GLN A 38 -10.19 16.60 -13.56
C GLN A 38 -9.75 18.06 -13.76
N ALA A 39 -8.77 18.52 -12.99
CA ALA A 39 -8.21 19.85 -13.17
C ALA A 39 -7.62 20.00 -14.58
N ALA A 40 -7.88 21.14 -15.25
CA ALA A 40 -7.45 21.37 -16.63
C ALA A 40 -5.92 21.29 -16.80
N HIS A 41 -5.17 21.77 -15.79
CA HIS A 41 -3.71 21.78 -15.76
C HIS A 41 -3.13 20.55 -15.05
N TYR A 42 -3.86 19.45 -14.94
CA TYR A 42 -3.41 18.25 -14.22
C TYR A 42 -2.12 17.64 -14.82
N HIS A 43 -1.86 17.89 -16.10
CA HIS A 43 -0.68 17.40 -16.82
C HIS A 43 0.47 18.41 -16.85
N ASP A 44 0.27 19.62 -16.33
CA ASP A 44 1.23 20.72 -16.44
C ASP A 44 2.19 20.70 -15.24
N PHE A 45 3.20 19.82 -15.30
CA PHE A 45 4.21 19.70 -14.24
C PHE A 45 5.16 20.89 -14.22
N ALA A 46 5.66 21.23 -13.04
CA ALA A 46 6.57 22.36 -12.85
C ALA A 46 7.97 22.12 -13.46
N ASP A 47 8.52 20.90 -13.38
CA ASP A 47 9.82 20.55 -13.97
C ASP A 47 9.66 19.71 -15.24
N GLN A 48 9.72 20.39 -16.39
CA GLN A 48 9.62 19.76 -17.72
C GLN A 48 10.99 19.52 -18.37
N ARG A 49 12.09 19.68 -17.63
CA ARG A 49 13.43 19.59 -18.19
C ARG A 49 13.73 18.18 -18.71
N PRO A 50 14.36 18.04 -19.88
CA PRO A 50 14.77 16.75 -20.39
C PRO A 50 16.13 16.32 -19.81
N LEU A 51 16.39 15.01 -19.80
CA LEU A 51 17.69 14.42 -19.46
C LEU A 51 17.92 13.14 -20.28
N LEU A 52 19.05 13.06 -20.98
CA LEU A 52 19.45 11.87 -21.77
C LEU A 52 18.36 11.37 -22.74
N GLY A 53 17.59 12.30 -23.35
CA GLY A 53 16.50 11.98 -24.27
C GLY A 53 15.15 11.68 -23.61
N LEU A 54 15.07 11.66 -22.27
CA LEU A 54 13.81 11.58 -21.53
C LEU A 54 13.21 12.97 -21.38
N VAL A 55 11.95 13.16 -21.78
CA VAL A 55 11.15 14.34 -21.41
C VAL A 55 10.65 14.20 -19.98
N ASN A 56 10.39 15.32 -19.29
CA ASN A 56 9.95 15.33 -17.88
C ASN A 56 10.82 14.42 -17.00
N ALA A 57 12.14 14.50 -17.17
CA ALA A 57 13.03 13.43 -16.72
C ALA A 57 12.99 13.21 -15.21
N ALA A 58 12.82 14.28 -14.43
CA ALA A 58 12.67 14.19 -12.98
C ALA A 58 11.45 13.35 -12.58
N ASP A 59 10.31 13.53 -13.25
CA ASP A 59 9.07 12.81 -12.95
C ASP A 59 9.13 11.35 -13.42
N VAL A 60 9.79 11.08 -14.55
CA VAL A 60 10.04 9.71 -15.03
C VAL A 60 10.99 8.97 -14.07
N LEU A 61 12.16 9.54 -13.77
CA LEU A 61 13.19 8.88 -12.97
C LEU A 61 12.82 8.74 -11.50
N SER A 62 12.01 9.66 -10.96
CA SER A 62 11.50 9.56 -9.59
C SER A 62 10.52 8.40 -9.36
N ASN A 63 10.17 7.63 -10.40
CA ASN A 63 9.47 6.36 -10.27
C ASN A 63 10.38 5.15 -9.97
N LEU A 64 11.70 5.28 -10.13
CA LEU A 64 12.66 4.21 -9.82
C LEU A 64 12.54 3.70 -8.36
N PRO A 65 12.35 4.55 -7.34
CA PRO A 65 12.11 4.09 -5.97
C PRO A 65 10.91 3.14 -5.84
N PHE A 66 9.80 3.39 -6.55
CA PHE A 66 8.66 2.46 -6.56
C PHE A 66 9.07 1.10 -7.13
N LEU A 67 9.76 1.09 -8.27
CA LEU A 67 10.22 -0.14 -8.92
C LEU A 67 11.17 -0.93 -8.01
N LEU A 68 12.18 -0.26 -7.45
CA LEU A 68 13.20 -0.90 -6.61
C LEU A 68 12.58 -1.46 -5.33
N LEU A 69 11.73 -0.68 -4.65
CA LEU A 69 11.07 -1.14 -3.42
C LEU A 69 10.01 -2.22 -3.68
N GLY A 70 9.31 -2.14 -4.82
CA GLY A 70 8.40 -3.18 -5.28
C GLY A 70 9.12 -4.51 -5.53
N VAL A 71 10.18 -4.50 -6.34
CA VAL A 71 10.98 -5.71 -6.60
C VAL A 71 11.60 -6.25 -5.31
N TRP A 72 12.18 -5.38 -4.48
CA TRP A 72 12.77 -5.82 -3.20
C TRP A 72 11.72 -6.46 -2.29
N GLY A 73 10.53 -5.88 -2.19
CA GLY A 73 9.43 -6.42 -1.40
C GLY A 73 8.90 -7.76 -1.92
N LEU A 74 8.79 -7.92 -3.25
CA LEU A 74 8.44 -9.21 -3.87
C LEU A 74 9.50 -10.27 -3.54
N LEU A 75 10.77 -9.95 -3.73
CA LEU A 75 11.88 -10.86 -3.39
C LEU A 75 11.90 -11.19 -1.89
N ALA A 76 11.65 -10.22 -1.01
CA ALA A 76 11.56 -10.45 0.43
C ALA A 76 10.38 -11.36 0.78
N THR A 77 9.25 -11.22 0.08
CA THR A 77 8.08 -12.08 0.24
C THR A 77 8.40 -13.50 -0.16
N PHE A 78 8.99 -13.72 -1.35
CA PHE A 78 9.36 -15.07 -1.81
C PHE A 78 10.48 -15.72 -0.98
N LYS A 79 11.36 -14.93 -0.36
CA LYS A 79 12.40 -15.42 0.55
C LYS A 79 11.90 -15.71 1.97
N THR A 80 10.66 -15.34 2.30
CA THR A 80 10.10 -15.63 3.62
C THR A 80 9.48 -17.03 3.61
N PRO A 81 9.74 -17.89 4.63
CA PRO A 81 9.19 -19.24 4.66
C PRO A 81 7.67 -19.26 4.47
N ALA A 82 7.18 -20.14 3.58
CA ALA A 82 5.78 -20.17 3.18
C ALA A 82 4.82 -20.41 4.36
N GLU A 83 5.20 -21.28 5.30
CA GLU A 83 4.42 -21.54 6.52
C GLU A 83 4.31 -20.31 7.42
N THR A 84 5.40 -19.53 7.51
CA THR A 84 5.38 -18.26 8.24
C THR A 84 4.38 -17.30 7.60
N LEU A 85 4.43 -17.09 6.29
CA LEU A 85 3.49 -16.19 5.62
C LEU A 85 2.03 -16.71 5.69
N ARG A 86 1.83 -18.03 5.55
CA ARG A 86 0.52 -18.67 5.67
C ARG A 86 -0.08 -18.47 7.05
N SER A 87 0.72 -18.64 8.11
CA SER A 87 0.29 -18.38 9.49
C SER A 87 -0.15 -16.93 9.72
N GLN A 88 0.36 -15.98 8.91
CA GLN A 88 -0.02 -14.58 8.99
C GLN A 88 -1.16 -14.19 8.03
N GLY A 89 -1.53 -15.05 7.07
CA GLY A 89 -2.44 -14.68 5.98
C GLY A 89 -1.91 -13.56 5.06
N ALA A 90 -0.62 -13.21 5.14
CA ALA A 90 -0.10 -11.96 4.59
C ALA A 90 0.19 -12.00 3.08
N THR A 91 0.39 -13.20 2.51
CA THR A 91 0.87 -13.40 1.14
C THR A 91 0.11 -12.60 0.06
N PRO A 92 -1.23 -12.73 -0.09
CA PRO A 92 -1.94 -12.04 -1.17
C PRO A 92 -1.77 -10.52 -1.09
N TRP A 93 -1.78 -9.97 0.13
CA TRP A 93 -1.64 -8.53 0.35
C TRP A 93 -0.24 -8.02 0.03
N LEU A 94 0.79 -8.76 0.44
CA LEU A 94 2.18 -8.42 0.11
C LEU A 94 2.42 -8.44 -1.40
N LEU A 95 1.87 -9.44 -2.11
CA LEU A 95 1.96 -9.51 -3.56
C LEU A 95 1.23 -8.33 -4.23
N MET A 96 0.04 -7.97 -3.74
CA MET A 96 -0.71 -6.81 -4.23
C MET A 96 0.01 -5.48 -3.99
N VAL A 97 0.58 -5.28 -2.78
CA VAL A 97 1.34 -4.06 -2.48
C VAL A 97 2.59 -3.97 -3.34
N PHE A 98 3.46 -4.98 -3.31
CA PHE A 98 4.76 -4.88 -3.97
C PHE A 98 4.67 -5.05 -5.48
N GLY A 99 3.78 -5.92 -5.97
CA GLY A 99 3.45 -6.01 -7.39
C GLY A 99 2.78 -4.74 -7.91
N GLY A 100 1.86 -4.16 -7.12
CA GLY A 100 1.25 -2.88 -7.41
C GLY A 100 2.25 -1.73 -7.49
N LEU A 101 3.29 -1.72 -6.65
CA LEU A 101 4.37 -0.72 -6.76
C LEU A 101 5.14 -0.82 -8.08
N VAL A 102 5.42 -2.04 -8.55
CA VAL A 102 6.03 -2.26 -9.87
C VAL A 102 5.10 -1.75 -10.97
N LEU A 103 3.81 -2.08 -10.92
CA LEU A 103 2.82 -1.61 -11.89
C LEU A 103 2.66 -0.08 -11.85
N THR A 104 2.67 0.53 -10.66
CA THR A 104 2.65 1.99 -10.46
C THR A 104 3.88 2.61 -11.12
N ALA A 105 5.07 2.08 -10.89
CA ALA A 105 6.29 2.60 -11.50
C ALA A 105 6.21 2.58 -13.04
N LEU A 106 5.70 1.49 -13.62
CA LEU A 106 5.56 1.34 -15.08
C LEU A 106 4.50 2.29 -15.64
N GLY A 107 3.31 2.31 -15.04
CA GLY A 107 2.20 3.16 -15.46
C GLY A 107 2.52 4.65 -15.33
N SER A 108 3.12 5.03 -14.21
CA SER A 108 3.50 6.42 -13.94
C SER A 108 4.65 6.88 -14.83
N SER A 109 5.67 6.05 -15.06
CA SER A 109 6.74 6.38 -16.01
C SER A 109 6.20 6.56 -17.43
N TYR A 110 5.29 5.68 -17.87
CA TYR A 110 4.64 5.81 -19.17
C TYR A 110 3.81 7.10 -19.28
N TYR A 111 3.11 7.48 -18.21
CA TYR A 111 2.39 8.74 -18.14
C TYR A 111 3.31 9.95 -18.24
N HIS A 112 4.39 10.02 -17.47
CA HIS A 112 5.29 11.19 -17.47
C HIS A 112 6.11 11.34 -18.74
N LEU A 113 6.39 10.23 -19.43
CA LEU A 113 7.00 10.26 -20.76
C LEU A 113 6.07 10.89 -21.82
N LEU A 114 4.76 10.75 -21.68
CA LEU A 114 3.79 11.29 -22.63
C LEU A 114 2.48 11.66 -21.93
N PRO A 115 2.41 12.80 -21.22
CA PRO A 115 1.27 13.15 -20.38
C PRO A 115 -0.05 13.21 -21.17
N GLY A 116 -1.12 12.66 -20.58
CA GLY A 116 -2.48 12.73 -21.11
C GLY A 116 -3.41 11.71 -20.44
N ASP A 117 -4.72 11.87 -20.64
CA ASP A 117 -5.76 11.16 -19.88
C ASP A 117 -5.67 9.63 -19.99
N VAL A 118 -5.44 9.10 -21.19
CA VAL A 118 -5.28 7.65 -21.39
C VAL A 118 -4.07 7.10 -20.63
N ARG A 119 -3.02 7.90 -20.41
CA ARG A 119 -1.80 7.43 -19.76
C ARG A 119 -1.86 7.61 -18.24
N VAL A 120 -2.49 8.68 -17.74
CA VAL A 120 -2.78 8.78 -16.30
C VAL A 120 -3.80 7.72 -15.87
N PHE A 121 -4.68 7.25 -16.76
CA PHE A 121 -5.50 6.05 -16.50
C PHE A 121 -4.61 4.86 -16.10
N TRP A 122 -3.54 4.59 -16.84
CA TRP A 122 -2.61 3.49 -16.55
C TRP A 122 -1.77 3.73 -15.29
N ASP A 123 -1.36 4.97 -15.04
CA ASP A 123 -0.73 5.38 -13.77
C ASP A 123 -1.63 5.04 -12.57
N ARG A 124 -2.89 5.50 -12.60
CA ARG A 124 -3.89 5.24 -11.55
C ARG A 124 -4.25 3.76 -11.42
N MET A 125 -4.37 3.03 -12.53
CA MET A 125 -4.59 1.58 -12.54
C MET A 125 -3.46 0.83 -11.82
N GLY A 126 -2.21 1.27 -12.01
CA GLY A 126 -1.06 0.71 -11.31
C GLY A 126 -1.15 0.82 -9.78
N MET A 127 -1.81 1.86 -9.27
CA MET A 127 -1.99 2.09 -7.83
C MET A 127 -3.06 1.20 -7.19
N VAL A 128 -4.04 0.71 -7.97
CA VAL A 128 -5.19 -0.04 -7.45
C VAL A 128 -4.80 -1.27 -6.62
N PRO A 129 -3.86 -2.14 -7.06
CA PRO A 129 -3.40 -3.26 -6.24
C PRO A 129 -2.71 -2.81 -4.95
N VAL A 130 -2.00 -1.68 -4.96
CA VAL A 130 -1.37 -1.13 -3.75
C VAL A 130 -2.42 -0.78 -2.71
N PHE A 131 -3.49 -0.08 -3.12
CA PHE A 131 -4.58 0.28 -2.23
C PHE A 131 -5.29 -0.96 -1.65
N ALA A 132 -5.60 -1.94 -2.52
CA ALA A 132 -6.23 -3.19 -2.11
C ALA A 132 -5.35 -3.98 -1.12
N GLY A 133 -4.05 -4.07 -1.39
CA GLY A 133 -3.10 -4.78 -0.54
C GLY A 133 -2.90 -4.11 0.82
N VAL A 134 -2.73 -2.78 0.85
CA VAL A 134 -2.56 -2.01 2.11
C VAL A 134 -3.81 -2.14 2.99
N LEU A 135 -5.00 -1.92 2.43
CA LEU A 135 -6.26 -2.01 3.18
C LEU A 135 -6.58 -3.45 3.59
N GLY A 136 -6.37 -4.42 2.70
CA GLY A 136 -6.56 -5.84 2.99
C GLY A 136 -5.68 -6.31 4.14
N LEU A 137 -4.39 -5.95 4.12
CA LEU A 137 -3.48 -6.28 5.21
C LEU A 137 -3.86 -5.62 6.54
N ALA A 138 -4.25 -4.34 6.50
CA ALA A 138 -4.67 -3.60 7.69
C ALA A 138 -5.94 -4.22 8.31
N LEU A 139 -6.96 -4.48 7.49
CA LEU A 139 -8.23 -5.05 7.92
C LEU A 139 -8.12 -6.50 8.36
N GLN A 140 -7.27 -7.32 7.72
CA GLN A 140 -7.04 -8.68 8.20
C GLN A 140 -6.39 -8.65 9.60
N SER A 141 -5.47 -7.71 9.83
CA SER A 141 -4.79 -7.56 11.13
C SER A 141 -5.70 -7.00 12.22
N LEU A 142 -6.65 -6.11 11.87
CA LEU A 142 -7.46 -5.33 12.81
C LEU A 142 -8.91 -5.80 12.95
N LEU A 143 -9.44 -6.53 11.96
CA LEU A 143 -10.79 -7.08 11.99
C LEU A 143 -10.75 -8.59 11.73
N ASN A 144 -10.89 -8.99 10.47
CA ASN A 144 -10.97 -10.38 10.03
C ASN A 144 -10.72 -10.51 8.50
N THR A 145 -10.51 -11.75 8.05
CA THR A 145 -10.24 -12.09 6.64
C THR A 145 -11.37 -11.69 5.69
N ARG A 146 -12.63 -11.78 6.13
CA ARG A 146 -13.80 -11.46 5.30
C ARG A 146 -13.84 -9.97 4.99
N ALA A 147 -13.70 -9.12 6.00
CA ALA A 147 -13.64 -7.66 5.87
C ALA A 147 -12.50 -7.21 4.96
N ALA A 148 -11.33 -7.86 5.08
CA ALA A 148 -10.17 -7.61 4.23
C ALA A 148 -10.47 -7.90 2.75
N TRP A 149 -10.97 -9.09 2.43
CA TRP A 149 -11.28 -9.47 1.05
C TRP A 149 -12.44 -8.67 0.46
N LEU A 150 -13.49 -8.38 1.24
CA LEU A 150 -14.57 -7.52 0.76
C LEU A 150 -14.02 -6.16 0.32
N THR A 151 -13.25 -5.51 1.19
CA THR A 151 -12.66 -4.19 0.91
C THR A 151 -11.71 -4.25 -0.28
N ALA A 152 -10.85 -5.26 -0.34
CA ALA A 152 -9.94 -5.46 -1.45
C ALA A 152 -10.70 -5.66 -2.77
N LEU A 153 -11.79 -6.44 -2.79
CA LEU A 153 -12.62 -6.61 -3.99
C LEU A 153 -13.34 -5.33 -4.38
N CYS A 154 -13.87 -4.56 -3.42
CA CYS A 154 -14.43 -3.23 -3.69
C CYS A 154 -13.41 -2.32 -4.36
N VAL A 155 -12.14 -2.35 -3.94
CA VAL A 155 -11.06 -1.56 -4.54
C VAL A 155 -10.65 -2.11 -5.92
N LEU A 156 -10.45 -3.42 -6.05
CA LEU A 156 -9.99 -4.07 -7.28
C LEU A 156 -11.02 -4.00 -8.41
N LEU A 157 -12.32 -3.98 -8.09
CA LEU A 157 -13.40 -3.85 -9.06
C LEU A 157 -13.83 -2.39 -9.23
N GLY A 158 -13.97 -1.67 -8.12
CA GLY A 158 -14.40 -0.27 -8.12
C GLY A 158 -13.36 0.69 -8.69
N GLY A 159 -12.06 0.43 -8.52
CA GLY A 159 -10.98 1.24 -9.05
C GLY A 159 -11.00 1.31 -10.58
N PRO A 160 -10.90 0.17 -11.29
CA PRO A 160 -10.98 0.14 -12.74
C PRO A 160 -12.30 0.69 -13.28
N LEU A 161 -13.43 0.37 -12.64
CA LEU A 161 -14.73 0.90 -13.03
C LEU A 161 -14.79 2.43 -12.89
N ALA A 162 -14.32 2.98 -11.76
CA ALA A 162 -14.27 4.41 -11.52
C ALA A 162 -13.38 5.14 -12.53
N LEU A 163 -12.21 4.57 -12.84
CA LEU A 163 -11.29 5.11 -13.84
C LEU A 163 -11.87 5.03 -15.25
N TRP A 164 -12.58 3.95 -15.58
CA TRP A 164 -13.28 3.82 -16.85
C TRP A 164 -14.39 4.86 -17.00
N ILE A 165 -15.24 5.04 -15.97
CA ILE A 165 -16.27 6.09 -15.95
C ILE A 165 -15.63 7.46 -16.17
N TRP A 166 -14.56 7.76 -15.44
CA TRP A 166 -13.83 9.01 -15.58
C TRP A 166 -13.30 9.20 -17.02
N LEU A 167 -12.67 8.18 -17.62
CA LEU A 167 -12.12 8.26 -18.97
C LEU A 167 -13.19 8.52 -20.04
N GLN A 168 -14.41 7.99 -19.85
CA GLN A 168 -15.51 8.15 -20.81
C GLN A 168 -16.30 9.45 -20.63
N THR A 169 -16.40 9.97 -19.40
CA THR A 169 -17.34 11.04 -19.05
C THR A 169 -16.69 12.30 -18.46
N GLY A 170 -15.40 12.23 -18.14
CA GLY A 170 -14.68 13.25 -17.37
C GLY A 170 -15.04 13.30 -15.88
N GLN A 171 -16.01 12.50 -15.41
CA GLN A 171 -16.45 12.48 -14.01
C GLN A 171 -15.43 11.74 -13.13
N LEU A 172 -14.60 12.50 -12.42
CA LEU A 172 -13.52 11.99 -11.56
C LEU A 172 -14.02 11.57 -10.16
N LEU A 173 -15.22 11.99 -9.75
CA LEU A 173 -15.70 11.80 -8.39
C LEU A 173 -15.60 10.33 -7.90
N PRO A 174 -16.04 9.29 -8.64
CA PRO A 174 -15.94 7.92 -8.16
C PRO A 174 -14.50 7.49 -7.80
N TRP A 175 -13.52 7.94 -8.60
CA TRP A 175 -12.11 7.67 -8.34
C TRP A 175 -11.61 8.45 -7.12
N ALA A 176 -11.97 9.74 -7.02
CA ALA A 176 -11.62 10.58 -5.89
C ALA A 176 -12.20 10.03 -4.57
N VAL A 177 -13.44 9.54 -4.60
CA VAL A 177 -14.08 8.87 -3.45
C VAL A 177 -13.34 7.60 -3.09
N LEU A 178 -13.02 6.72 -4.05
CA LEU A 178 -12.28 5.50 -3.76
C LEU A 178 -10.92 5.78 -3.10
N GLN A 179 -10.15 6.73 -3.66
CA GLN A 179 -8.85 7.10 -3.11
C GLN A 179 -8.99 7.78 -1.73
N GLY A 180 -9.89 8.75 -1.59
CA GLY A 180 -10.11 9.49 -0.36
C GLY A 180 -10.68 8.63 0.75
N ALA A 181 -11.70 7.82 0.46
CA ALA A 181 -12.28 6.86 1.39
C ALA A 181 -11.25 5.84 1.88
N GLY A 182 -10.42 5.31 0.98
CA GLY A 182 -9.33 4.42 1.35
C GLY A 182 -8.38 5.05 2.36
N MET A 183 -8.03 6.32 2.18
CA MET A 183 -7.18 7.06 3.11
C MET A 183 -7.87 7.33 4.46
N VAL A 184 -9.15 7.73 4.45
CA VAL A 184 -9.92 7.94 5.69
C VAL A 184 -10.03 6.63 6.47
N LEU A 185 -10.33 5.52 5.80
CA LEU A 185 -10.35 4.20 6.42
C LEU A 185 -8.98 3.84 6.99
N LEU A 186 -7.90 4.05 6.24
CA LEU A 186 -6.55 3.78 6.71
C LEU A 186 -6.17 4.60 7.95
N LEU A 187 -6.57 5.88 8.01
CA LEU A 187 -6.38 6.74 9.17
C LEU A 187 -7.17 6.22 10.39
N VAL A 188 -8.44 5.86 10.20
CA VAL A 188 -9.27 5.27 11.28
C VAL A 188 -8.64 3.99 11.80
N LEU A 189 -8.17 3.12 10.91
CA LEU A 189 -7.46 1.88 11.26
C LEU A 189 -6.12 2.15 11.97
N ALA A 190 -5.38 3.18 11.57
CA ALA A 190 -4.15 3.58 12.24
C ALA A 190 -4.39 4.04 13.68
N VAL A 191 -5.43 4.85 13.90
CA VAL A 191 -5.84 5.29 15.25
C VAL A 191 -6.35 4.11 16.08
N TRP A 192 -7.15 3.22 15.48
CA TRP A 192 -7.64 2.03 16.17
C TRP A 192 -6.49 1.09 16.58
N GLN A 193 -5.50 0.88 15.70
CA GLN A 193 -4.32 0.07 15.99
C GLN A 193 -3.54 0.57 17.22
N GLN A 194 -3.51 1.90 17.46
CA GLN A 194 -2.85 2.47 18.64
C GLN A 194 -3.63 2.20 19.95
N ARG A 195 -4.96 2.28 19.90
CA ARG A 195 -5.83 2.08 21.07
C ARG A 195 -6.07 0.61 21.41
N SER A 196 -6.09 -0.23 20.40
CA SER A 196 -6.34 -1.67 20.51
C SER A 196 -5.30 -2.43 19.70
N PRO A 197 -4.03 -2.45 20.17
CA PRO A 197 -2.98 -3.17 19.48
C PRO A 197 -3.39 -4.65 19.34
N PRO A 198 -3.23 -5.26 18.15
CA PRO A 198 -3.52 -6.69 17.98
C PRO A 198 -2.76 -7.52 19.01
N ALA A 199 -3.51 -8.32 19.80
CA ALA A 199 -2.95 -9.09 20.92
C ALA A 199 -1.93 -10.15 20.46
N ALA A 200 -2.10 -10.71 19.26
CA ALA A 200 -1.12 -11.55 18.59
C ALA A 200 -1.40 -11.55 17.07
N HIS A 201 -0.53 -10.93 16.26
CA HIS A 201 -0.15 -11.32 14.90
C HIS A 201 0.99 -10.40 14.42
N LEU A 202 2.03 -11.02 13.85
CA LEU A 202 3.45 -10.65 13.98
C LEU A 202 3.95 -9.53 13.06
N MET A 203 3.15 -9.04 12.11
CA MET A 203 3.54 -7.91 11.27
C MET A 203 2.98 -6.61 11.84
N ARG A 204 3.55 -6.15 12.97
CA ARG A 204 3.31 -4.79 13.45
C ARG A 204 4.03 -3.85 12.50
N TRP A 205 3.26 -3.15 11.67
CA TRP A 205 3.75 -2.13 10.76
C TRP A 205 3.01 -0.83 11.12
N PRO A 206 3.72 0.30 11.23
CA PRO A 206 3.10 1.54 11.64
C PRO A 206 2.25 2.08 10.50
N LEU A 207 0.94 1.78 10.54
CA LEU A 207 -0.05 2.38 9.64
C LEU A 207 0.04 3.91 9.67
N ALA A 208 0.29 4.48 10.85
CA ALA A 208 0.55 5.90 11.02
C ALA A 208 1.72 6.42 10.16
N GLY A 209 2.79 5.62 10.01
CA GLY A 209 3.92 5.98 9.15
C GLY A 209 3.54 6.05 7.67
N ILE A 210 2.64 5.17 7.21
CA ILE A 210 2.15 5.18 5.82
C ILE A 210 1.25 6.36 5.58
N VAL A 211 0.34 6.62 6.51
CA VAL A 211 -0.54 7.79 6.45
C VAL A 211 0.31 9.06 6.42
N ALA A 212 1.37 9.16 7.24
CA ALA A 212 2.29 10.29 7.24
C ALA A 212 3.03 10.46 5.89
N TRP A 213 3.58 9.38 5.34
CA TRP A 213 4.24 9.42 4.02
C TRP A 213 3.28 9.78 2.89
N TYR A 214 2.06 9.25 2.91
CA TYR A 214 1.04 9.60 1.93
C TYR A 214 0.60 11.06 2.05
N ALA A 215 0.38 11.54 3.27
CA ALA A 215 0.05 12.94 3.53
C ALA A 215 1.17 13.86 3.02
N LEU A 216 2.42 13.51 3.27
CA LEU A 216 3.58 14.22 2.73
C LEU A 216 3.60 14.20 1.19
N ALA A 217 3.31 13.06 0.56
CA ALA A 217 3.21 12.97 -0.89
C ALA A 217 2.10 13.87 -1.45
N LYS A 218 0.94 13.95 -0.78
CA LYS A 218 -0.15 14.85 -1.18
C LYS A 218 0.20 16.33 -1.00
N LEU A 219 0.94 16.69 0.04
CA LEU A 219 1.45 18.05 0.22
C LEU A 219 2.40 18.44 -0.92
N PHE A 220 3.29 17.53 -1.31
CA PHE A 220 4.17 17.75 -2.46
C PHE A 220 3.43 17.80 -3.80
N GLU A 221 2.39 16.99 -3.98
CA GLU A 221 1.52 17.01 -5.17
C GLU A 221 0.79 18.36 -5.30
N LEU A 222 0.19 18.86 -4.22
CA LEU A 222 -0.49 20.16 -4.19
C LEU A 222 0.49 21.33 -4.32
N GLY A 223 1.71 21.14 -3.80
CA GLY A 223 2.76 22.15 -3.74
C GLY A 223 3.77 22.09 -4.88
N ASP A 224 3.46 21.45 -6.02
CA ASP A 224 4.45 21.18 -7.08
C ASP A 224 5.25 22.42 -7.51
N ALA A 225 4.54 23.44 -7.98
CA ALA A 225 5.13 24.71 -8.41
C ALA A 225 5.73 25.52 -7.24
N ALA A 226 5.16 25.41 -6.04
CA ALA A 226 5.67 26.12 -4.86
C ALA A 226 7.03 25.57 -4.41
N VAL A 227 7.19 24.24 -4.41
CA VAL A 227 8.47 23.57 -4.12
C VAL A 227 9.48 23.86 -5.23
N TRP A 228 9.04 23.86 -6.48
CA TRP A 228 9.88 24.21 -7.62
C TRP A 228 10.48 25.61 -7.48
N ALA A 229 9.64 26.62 -7.24
CA ALA A 229 10.09 28.00 -7.03
C ALA A 229 10.93 28.15 -5.75
N GLY A 230 10.47 27.57 -4.63
CA GLY A 230 11.14 27.67 -3.33
C GLY A 230 12.49 26.97 -3.25
N SER A 231 12.70 25.93 -4.07
CA SER A 231 14.00 25.24 -4.19
C SER A 231 14.99 25.93 -5.13
N GLY A 232 14.59 27.05 -5.76
CA GLY A 232 15.40 27.69 -6.80
C GLY A 232 15.48 26.86 -8.09
N HIS A 233 14.39 26.19 -8.46
CA HIS A 233 14.30 25.35 -9.67
C HIS A 233 15.24 24.14 -9.68
N LEU A 234 15.58 23.64 -8.48
CA LEU A 234 16.39 22.43 -8.33
C LEU A 234 15.52 21.17 -8.40
N VAL A 235 14.40 21.16 -7.68
CA VAL A 235 13.50 20.01 -7.60
C VAL A 235 12.04 20.45 -7.54
N ALA A 236 11.18 19.77 -8.30
CA ALA A 236 9.74 19.99 -8.29
C ALA A 236 9.05 19.11 -7.23
N GLY A 237 7.91 19.58 -6.71
CA GLY A 237 7.17 18.83 -5.70
C GLY A 237 6.69 17.49 -6.23
N HIS A 238 6.33 17.39 -7.51
CA HIS A 238 5.81 16.16 -8.10
C HIS A 238 6.83 15.01 -8.07
N ALA A 239 8.10 15.27 -8.38
CA ALA A 239 9.16 14.27 -8.20
C ALA A 239 9.33 13.84 -6.72
N LEU A 240 9.24 14.80 -5.76
CA LEU A 240 9.27 14.49 -4.32
C LEU A 240 8.04 13.70 -3.87
N LYS A 241 6.89 13.89 -4.52
CA LYS A 241 5.66 13.13 -4.28
C LYS A 241 5.90 11.65 -4.55
N HIS A 242 6.55 11.30 -5.67
CA HIS A 242 6.82 9.90 -6.02
C HIS A 242 7.75 9.27 -4.97
N LEU A 243 8.80 10.00 -4.58
CA LEU A 243 9.72 9.55 -3.54
C LEU A 243 8.99 9.32 -2.20
N ALA A 244 8.20 10.29 -1.73
CA ALA A 244 7.46 10.18 -0.48
C ALA A 244 6.46 9.01 -0.51
N ALA A 245 5.72 8.86 -1.61
CA ALA A 245 4.78 7.77 -1.80
C ALA A 245 5.48 6.39 -1.85
N ALA A 246 6.65 6.29 -2.49
CA ALA A 246 7.43 5.05 -2.53
C ALA A 246 7.94 4.66 -1.13
N LEU A 247 8.43 5.65 -0.37
CA LEU A 247 8.95 5.44 0.98
C LEU A 247 7.87 5.03 1.99
N ALA A 248 6.59 5.25 1.67
CA ALA A 248 5.47 4.77 2.48
C ALA A 248 5.53 3.25 2.72
N VAL A 249 6.13 2.46 1.82
CA VAL A 249 6.21 0.99 1.99
C VAL A 249 7.35 0.54 2.91
N LEU A 250 8.30 1.41 3.26
CA LEU A 250 9.45 1.03 4.09
C LEU A 250 9.08 0.41 5.44
N PRO A 251 8.08 0.92 6.19
CA PRO A 251 7.70 0.30 7.44
C PRO A 251 7.15 -1.12 7.24
N LEU A 252 6.38 -1.36 6.17
CA LEU A 252 5.89 -2.69 5.81
C LEU A 252 7.05 -3.65 5.52
N LEU A 253 8.01 -3.19 4.71
CA LEU A 253 9.18 -3.97 4.31
C LEU A 253 10.05 -4.35 5.53
N ARG A 254 10.24 -3.42 6.46
CA ARG A 254 10.95 -3.67 7.74
C ARG A 254 10.23 -4.73 8.57
N SER A 255 8.90 -4.66 8.67
CA SER A 255 8.13 -5.67 9.41
C SER A 255 8.21 -7.06 8.76
N LEU A 256 8.20 -7.14 7.43
CA LEU A 256 8.41 -8.40 6.71
C LEU A 256 9.81 -8.97 6.94
N GLN A 257 10.85 -8.14 6.93
CA GLN A 257 12.21 -8.56 7.23
C GLN A 257 12.34 -9.09 8.66
N GLN A 258 11.78 -8.38 9.64
CA GLN A 258 11.76 -8.82 11.05
C GLN A 258 11.03 -10.16 11.22
N LEU A 259 9.89 -10.34 10.56
CA LEU A 259 9.14 -11.59 10.55
C LEU A 259 10.01 -12.74 10.00
N ARG A 260 10.68 -12.52 8.88
CA ARG A 260 11.59 -13.49 8.27
C ARG A 260 12.75 -13.85 9.19
N HIS A 261 13.40 -12.87 9.81
CA HIS A 261 14.52 -13.11 10.73
C HIS A 261 14.10 -13.94 11.94
N ARG A 262 12.93 -13.66 12.52
CA ARG A 262 12.36 -14.46 13.63
C ARG A 262 12.06 -15.90 13.20
N ALA A 263 11.51 -16.10 12.01
CA ALA A 263 11.23 -17.42 11.49
C ALA A 263 12.50 -18.28 11.34
N HIS A 264 13.58 -17.70 10.82
CA HIS A 264 14.86 -18.41 10.71
C HIS A 264 15.51 -18.70 12.07
N ALA A 265 15.45 -17.76 13.01
CA ALA A 265 15.98 -17.98 14.36
C ALA A 265 15.24 -19.13 15.08
N ASN A 266 13.91 -19.16 14.98
CA ASN A 266 13.10 -20.22 15.58
C ASN A 266 13.35 -21.59 14.93
N GLY A 267 13.51 -21.62 13.60
CA GLY A 267 13.87 -22.85 12.88
C GLY A 267 15.26 -23.39 13.26
N ALA A 268 16.24 -22.50 13.46
CA ALA A 268 17.57 -22.88 13.92
C ALA A 268 17.54 -23.46 15.35
N SER A 269 16.82 -22.82 16.28
CA SER A 269 16.70 -23.32 17.66
C SER A 269 15.98 -24.67 17.76
N ALA A 270 14.98 -24.92 16.90
CA ALA A 270 14.27 -26.21 16.87
C ALA A 270 15.17 -27.34 16.35
N GLY A 271 16.05 -27.06 15.39
CA GLY A 271 17.02 -28.03 14.86
C GLY A 271 18.11 -28.42 15.87
N THR A 272 18.56 -27.49 16.73
CA THR A 272 19.59 -27.79 17.74
C THR A 272 19.08 -28.68 18.88
N ILE A 273 17.81 -28.54 19.28
CA ILE A 273 17.22 -29.37 20.34
C ILE A 273 16.94 -30.80 19.84
N GLY A 274 16.58 -30.98 18.56
CA GLY A 274 16.35 -32.30 17.96
C GLY A 274 17.62 -33.14 17.73
N GLY A 275 18.79 -32.51 17.60
CA GLY A 275 20.06 -33.19 17.35
C GLY A 275 20.79 -33.73 18.59
N GLY A 276 20.41 -33.26 19.79
CA GLY A 276 21.09 -33.63 21.05
C GLY A 276 20.61 -34.93 21.71
N ALA A 277 19.52 -35.53 21.25
CA ALA A 277 18.86 -36.65 21.94
C ALA A 277 19.21 -38.06 21.41
N LEU A 278 20.11 -38.19 20.41
CA LEU A 278 20.43 -39.49 19.79
C LEU A 278 21.89 -39.96 19.98
N GLY A 279 22.60 -39.43 20.99
CA GLY A 279 24.04 -39.63 21.14
C GLY A 279 24.54 -40.01 22.53
N ALA A 280 23.83 -40.84 23.30
CA ALA A 280 24.39 -41.41 24.53
C ALA A 280 23.75 -42.77 24.88
N GLY A 281 24.03 -43.77 24.04
CA GLY A 281 23.58 -45.14 24.22
C GLY A 281 24.68 -46.15 23.88
N ARG A 282 25.87 -45.99 24.47
CA ARG A 282 26.82 -47.09 24.69
C ARG A 282 27.22 -47.05 26.14
N LEU A 283 27.01 -48.15 26.87
CA LEU A 283 28.06 -48.88 27.56
C LEU A 283 27.46 -50.12 28.26
N ARG A 284 28.00 -51.28 27.83
CA ARG A 284 28.06 -52.60 28.48
C ARG A 284 26.81 -53.48 28.48
#